data_AF-A0A1T5HA29-F1
#
_entry.id   AF-A0A1T5HA29-F1
#
_cell.length_a   1.000
_cell.length_b   1.000
_cell.length_c   1.000
_cell.angle_alpha   90.00
_cell.angle_beta   90.00
_cell.angle_gamma   90.00
#
_symmetry.space_group_name_H-M   'P 1'
#
loop_
_entity.id
_entity.type
_entity.pdbx_description
1 polymer ?
#
loop_
_entity_poly.entity_id
_entity_poly.type
_entity_poly.pdbx_seq_one_letter_code
_entity_poly.pdbx_strand_id
1 'polypeptide(L)'
;MFKYLLLKAIFNVSDVDLVERSKYDMSFKYFLGMAPEDDVIDSSSLTKFRRLRLQDVSLLDMLIGKTVEIALEKNIIKSKTIIVDATHTKARYNQKSPKEFLQEKSRHTRKAVYQFDKSMKEKFPKKNTSNEVKDELTYCERLIAIIENKPQIAHLPAVKEKLNVLKEAVEDTQEGCFKEGAKTKTYSVAIKSEEHLDQQAFQET
;
A
#
# COMPACT_ATOMS: atom_id res chain seq x y z
N MET A 1 5.13 4.77 -13.02
CA MET A 1 4.13 4.22 -12.08
C MET A 1 4.72 3.48 -10.88
N PHE A 2 5.56 2.44 -11.04
CA PHE A 2 6.15 1.72 -9.89
C PHE A 2 6.92 2.63 -8.91
N LYS A 3 7.68 3.60 -9.41
CA LYS A 3 8.36 4.59 -8.57
C LYS A 3 7.40 5.38 -7.67
N TYR A 4 6.22 5.76 -8.17
CA TYR A 4 5.18 6.41 -7.36
C TYR A 4 4.64 5.48 -6.28
N LEU A 5 4.38 4.21 -6.60
CA LEU A 5 3.94 3.24 -5.60
C LEU A 5 4.97 3.03 -4.49
N LEU A 6 6.26 3.06 -4.83
CA LEU A 6 7.33 2.98 -3.85
C LEU A 6 7.34 4.21 -2.93
N LEU A 7 7.25 5.42 -3.49
CA LEU A 7 7.14 6.65 -2.70
C LEU A 7 5.92 6.60 -1.78
N LYS A 8 4.77 6.10 -2.27
CA LYS A 8 3.58 5.90 -1.46
C LYS A 8 3.83 4.99 -0.26
N ALA A 9 4.51 3.87 -0.46
CA ALA A 9 4.83 2.91 0.60
C ALA A 9 5.80 3.50 1.64
N ILE A 10 6.77 4.30 1.20
CA ILE A 10 7.77 4.93 2.09
C ILE A 10 7.11 6.03 2.95
N PHE A 11 6.33 6.92 2.33
CA PHE A 11 5.81 8.11 3.00
C PHE A 11 4.41 7.92 3.61
N ASN A 12 3.72 6.80 3.34
CA ASN A 12 2.37 6.50 3.85
C ASN A 12 1.34 7.63 3.59
N VAL A 13 1.42 8.24 2.40
CA VAL A 13 0.55 9.33 1.92
C VAL A 13 -0.55 8.81 0.99
N SER A 14 -1.62 9.58 0.79
CA SER A 14 -2.66 9.24 -0.19
C SER A 14 -2.17 9.44 -1.64
N ASP A 15 -2.88 8.87 -2.62
CA ASP A 15 -2.55 9.07 -4.05
C ASP A 15 -2.61 10.55 -4.45
N VAL A 16 -3.60 11.29 -3.92
CA VAL A 16 -3.78 12.73 -4.19
C VAL A 16 -2.63 13.53 -3.57
N ASP A 17 -2.31 13.28 -2.31
CA ASP A 17 -1.25 14.00 -1.61
C ASP A 17 0.13 13.67 -2.19
N LEU A 18 0.34 12.44 -2.69
CA LEU A 18 1.57 12.05 -3.36
C LEU A 18 1.78 12.84 -4.66
N VAL A 19 0.71 12.97 -5.46
CA VAL A 19 0.75 13.76 -6.70
C VAL A 19 0.98 15.23 -6.38
N GLU A 20 0.25 15.80 -5.41
CA GLU A 20 0.46 17.17 -4.94
C GLU A 20 1.93 17.39 -4.52
N ARG A 21 2.48 16.52 -3.67
CA ARG A 21 3.89 16.61 -3.24
C ARG A 21 4.87 16.47 -4.39
N SER A 22 4.64 15.55 -5.33
CA SER A 22 5.54 15.36 -6.46
C SER A 22 5.59 16.56 -7.44
N LYS A 23 4.61 17.47 -7.38
CA LYS A 23 4.67 18.73 -8.13
C LYS A 23 5.68 19.71 -7.53
N TYR A 24 5.82 19.73 -6.21
CA TYR A 24 6.61 20.73 -5.49
C TYR A 24 7.96 20.18 -4.97
N ASP A 25 8.02 18.91 -4.61
CA ASP A 25 9.20 18.28 -4.01
C ASP A 25 10.22 17.90 -5.08
N MET A 26 11.32 18.64 -5.14
CA MET A 26 12.43 18.37 -6.04
C MET A 26 13.04 16.98 -5.84
N SER A 27 13.02 16.46 -4.62
CA SER A 27 13.48 15.10 -4.30
C SER A 27 12.62 14.03 -4.97
N PHE A 28 11.30 14.25 -5.04
CA PHE A 28 10.37 13.33 -5.71
C PHE A 28 10.58 13.39 -7.22
N LYS A 29 10.70 14.58 -7.80
CA LYS A 29 10.99 14.73 -9.23
C LYS A 29 12.32 14.08 -9.62
N TYR A 30 13.37 14.28 -8.84
CA TYR A 30 14.67 13.63 -9.06
C TYR A 30 14.56 12.09 -9.02
N PHE A 31 13.87 11.54 -8.01
CA PHE A 31 13.67 10.09 -7.92
C PHE A 31 12.85 9.53 -9.10
N LEU A 32 11.81 10.25 -9.51
CA LEU A 32 10.97 9.90 -10.65
C LEU A 32 11.74 9.98 -11.97
N GLY A 33 12.78 10.80 -12.04
CA GLY A 33 13.56 11.08 -13.25
C GLY A 33 12.85 12.08 -14.15
N MET A 34 12.17 13.06 -13.56
CA MET A 34 11.44 14.13 -14.23
C MET A 34 12.20 15.44 -14.12
N ALA A 35 12.10 16.31 -15.13
CA ALA A 35 12.60 17.66 -15.03
C ALA A 35 11.72 18.49 -14.05
N PRO A 36 12.27 19.57 -13.48
CA PRO A 36 11.51 20.44 -12.57
C PRO A 36 10.27 21.08 -13.22
N GLU A 37 10.29 21.26 -14.53
CA GLU A 37 9.22 21.86 -15.32
C GLU A 37 8.18 20.83 -15.80
N ASP A 38 8.52 19.54 -15.76
CA ASP A 38 7.64 18.49 -16.26
C ASP A 38 6.38 18.39 -15.41
N ASP A 39 5.26 18.22 -16.11
CA ASP A 39 3.97 17.94 -15.51
C ASP A 39 3.93 16.54 -14.89
N VAL A 40 3.21 16.47 -13.77
CA VAL A 40 3.01 15.25 -13.01
C VAL A 40 1.74 14.55 -13.50
N ILE A 41 1.75 13.21 -13.46
CA ILE A 41 0.58 12.37 -13.73
C ILE A 41 -0.65 12.77 -12.89
N ASP A 42 -1.83 12.49 -13.43
CA ASP A 42 -3.09 12.69 -12.70
C ASP A 42 -3.28 11.61 -11.61
N SER A 43 -3.92 11.99 -10.50
CA SER A 43 -4.13 11.11 -9.35
C SER A 43 -5.00 9.89 -9.70
N SER A 44 -5.98 10.05 -10.58
CA SER A 44 -6.84 8.96 -11.05
C SER A 44 -6.06 7.84 -11.74
N SER A 45 -4.95 8.18 -12.41
CA SER A 45 -4.10 7.20 -13.09
C SER A 45 -3.41 6.26 -12.10
N LEU A 46 -3.00 6.78 -10.93
CA LEU A 46 -2.44 5.96 -9.86
C LEU A 46 -3.49 5.07 -9.23
N THR A 47 -4.68 5.61 -8.98
CA THR A 47 -5.80 4.85 -8.42
C THR A 47 -6.18 3.70 -9.36
N LYS A 48 -6.33 3.96 -10.65
CA LYS A 48 -6.60 2.94 -11.67
C LYS A 48 -5.50 1.88 -11.74
N PHE A 49 -4.23 2.29 -11.72
CA PHE A 49 -3.09 1.37 -11.73
C PHE A 49 -3.03 0.47 -10.48
N ARG A 50 -3.42 0.99 -9.31
CA ARG A 50 -3.51 0.20 -8.07
C ARG A 50 -4.63 -0.83 -8.12
N ARG A 51 -5.79 -0.46 -8.67
CA ARG A 51 -6.98 -1.32 -8.76
C ARG A 51 -6.79 -2.41 -9.81
N LEU A 52 -6.32 -2.04 -11.00
CA LEU A 52 -6.01 -2.97 -12.10
C LEU A 52 -4.61 -3.61 -11.95
N ARG A 53 -4.15 -3.85 -10.71
CA ARG A 53 -2.86 -4.48 -10.44
C ARG A 53 -2.64 -5.70 -11.35
N LEU A 54 -1.39 -5.92 -11.73
CA LEU A 54 -0.92 -7.04 -12.56
C LEU A 54 -1.66 -8.33 -12.23
N GLN A 55 -2.64 -8.67 -13.06
CA GLN A 55 -3.34 -9.94 -12.98
C GLN A 55 -2.45 -11.08 -13.49
N ASP A 56 -1.43 -10.72 -14.28
CA ASP A 56 -0.45 -11.65 -14.82
C ASP A 56 0.53 -12.12 -13.74
N VAL A 57 0.32 -13.38 -13.33
CA VAL A 57 1.21 -14.13 -12.44
C VAL A 57 2.61 -14.29 -13.05
N SER A 58 2.69 -14.35 -14.39
CA SER A 58 3.94 -14.53 -15.15
C SER A 58 4.90 -13.34 -15.09
N LEU A 59 4.40 -12.13 -14.80
CA LEU A 59 5.26 -10.94 -14.74
C LEU A 59 6.18 -10.97 -13.51
N LEU A 60 5.74 -11.62 -12.42
CA LEU A 60 6.56 -11.78 -11.23
C LEU A 60 7.78 -12.68 -11.51
N ASP A 61 7.55 -13.78 -12.24
CA ASP A 61 8.61 -14.71 -12.64
C ASP A 61 9.62 -14.03 -13.58
N MET A 62 9.14 -13.19 -14.50
CA MET A 62 10.00 -12.41 -15.39
C MET A 62 10.84 -11.37 -14.64
N LEU A 63 10.26 -10.68 -13.64
CA LEU A 63 10.99 -9.73 -12.82
C LEU A 63 12.07 -10.42 -11.98
N ILE A 64 11.76 -11.58 -11.40
CA ILE A 64 12.73 -12.40 -10.65
C ILE A 64 13.86 -12.82 -11.59
N GLY A 65 13.55 -13.32 -12.79
CA GLY A 65 14.54 -13.67 -13.80
C GLY A 65 15.46 -12.50 -14.15
N LYS A 66 14.89 -11.31 -14.42
CA LYS A 66 15.66 -10.09 -14.70
C LYS A 66 16.52 -9.63 -13.51
N THR A 67 16.06 -9.81 -12.27
CA THR A 67 16.87 -9.46 -11.10
C THR A 67 18.06 -10.39 -10.94
N VAL A 68 17.89 -11.69 -11.21
CA VAL A 68 18.98 -12.67 -11.23
C VAL A 68 19.98 -12.35 -12.34
N GLU A 69 19.51 -12.00 -13.53
CA GLU A 69 20.35 -11.61 -14.67
C GLU A 69 21.24 -10.39 -14.33
N ILE A 70 20.64 -9.32 -13.78
CA ILE A 70 21.38 -8.13 -13.33
C ILE A 70 22.36 -8.47 -12.20
N ALA A 71 22.01 -9.39 -11.30
CA ALA A 71 22.88 -9.81 -10.21
C ALA A 71 24.10 -10.62 -10.71
N LEU A 72 23.95 -11.40 -11.78
CA LEU A 72 25.04 -12.07 -12.48
C LEU A 72 25.94 -11.06 -13.20
N GLU A 73 25.37 -10.11 -13.96
CA GLU A 73 26.12 -9.05 -14.66
C GLU A 73 26.98 -8.22 -13.70
N LYS A 74 26.43 -7.88 -12.54
CA LYS A 74 27.14 -7.13 -11.49
C LYS A 74 28.10 -7.97 -10.66
N ASN A 75 28.30 -9.25 -10.99
CA ASN A 75 29.13 -10.22 -10.26
C ASN A 75 28.81 -10.26 -8.75
N ILE A 76 27.54 -10.04 -8.38
CA ILE A 76 27.08 -10.12 -6.99
C ILE A 76 26.96 -11.60 -6.60
N ILE A 77 26.54 -12.46 -7.53
CA ILE A 77 26.48 -13.91 -7.37
C ILE A 77 27.76 -14.50 -7.94
N LYS A 78 28.70 -14.89 -7.07
CA LYS A 78 30.02 -15.45 -7.46
C LYS A 78 30.10 -16.98 -7.38
N SER A 79 29.13 -17.64 -6.78
CA SER A 79 29.17 -19.07 -6.47
C SER A 79 27.89 -19.80 -6.89
N LYS A 80 28.05 -21.05 -7.35
CA LYS A 80 26.96 -22.00 -7.68
C LYS A 80 26.00 -22.25 -6.51
N THR A 81 26.42 -22.01 -5.28
CA THR A 81 25.63 -22.22 -4.07
C THR A 81 25.17 -20.87 -3.52
N ILE A 82 23.88 -20.58 -3.68
CA ILE A 82 23.22 -19.47 -2.98
C ILE A 82 22.63 -20.05 -1.69
N ILE A 83 23.34 -19.89 -0.58
CA ILE A 83 22.75 -20.13 0.74
C ILE A 83 21.89 -18.91 1.06
N VAL A 84 20.63 -18.97 0.65
CA VAL A 84 19.63 -18.02 1.13
C VAL A 84 19.30 -18.44 2.55
N ASP A 85 19.81 -17.74 3.56
CA ASP A 85 19.25 -17.82 4.92
C ASP A 85 17.87 -17.15 4.90
N ALA A 86 16.93 -17.84 4.25
CA ALA A 86 15.53 -17.51 4.31
C ALA A 86 15.09 -17.92 5.70
N THR A 87 15.27 -17.02 6.68
CA THR A 87 14.29 -16.97 7.75
C THR A 87 12.95 -16.93 7.02
N HIS A 88 12.16 -18.00 7.12
CA HIS A 88 10.75 -17.90 6.79
C HIS A 88 10.22 -16.85 7.75
N THR A 89 10.26 -15.58 7.35
CA THR A 89 9.54 -14.51 8.01
C THR A 89 8.06 -14.76 7.72
N LYS A 90 7.53 -15.83 8.30
CA LYS A 90 6.13 -15.97 8.71
C LYS A 90 5.87 -14.96 9.82
N ALA A 91 6.22 -13.69 9.63
CA ALA A 91 5.68 -12.63 10.45
C ALA A 91 4.28 -12.31 9.92
N ARG A 92 3.35 -13.26 10.07
CA ARG A 92 1.89 -13.04 9.99
C ARG A 92 1.39 -12.09 11.08
N TYR A 93 2.29 -11.54 11.89
CA TYR A 93 1.98 -10.83 13.13
C TYR A 93 1.17 -9.54 12.91
N ASN A 94 1.33 -8.86 11.77
CA ASN A 94 0.65 -7.60 11.47
C ASN A 94 -0.42 -7.72 10.37
N GLN A 95 -1.00 -8.90 10.16
CA GLN A 95 -2.10 -9.07 9.19
C GLN A 95 -3.37 -8.43 9.75
N LYS A 96 -3.66 -7.19 9.33
CA LYS A 96 -4.88 -6.47 9.74
C LYS A 96 -6.05 -6.88 8.86
N SER A 97 -7.19 -7.18 9.48
CA SER A 97 -8.44 -7.34 8.74
C SER A 97 -8.87 -6.01 8.08
N PRO A 98 -9.67 -6.02 7.00
CA PRO A 98 -10.20 -4.78 6.42
C PRO A 98 -10.92 -3.89 7.45
N LYS A 99 -11.59 -4.51 8.43
CA LYS A 99 -12.20 -3.82 9.58
C LYS A 99 -11.14 -3.12 10.45
N GLU A 100 -10.11 -3.84 10.89
CA GLU A 100 -9.05 -3.27 11.73
C GLU A 100 -8.31 -2.14 11.02
N PHE A 101 -8.13 -2.26 9.70
CA PHE A 101 -7.54 -1.21 8.88
C PHE A 101 -8.40 0.07 8.88
N LEU A 102 -9.71 -0.03 8.63
CA LEU A 102 -10.64 1.11 8.70
C LEU A 102 -10.70 1.73 10.10
N GLN A 103 -10.73 0.90 11.15
CA GLN A 103 -10.72 1.35 12.54
C GLN A 103 -9.43 2.09 12.91
N GLU A 104 -8.29 1.61 12.44
CA GLU A 104 -7.00 2.26 12.64
C GLU A 104 -6.97 3.62 11.93
N LYS A 105 -7.40 3.70 10.67
CA LYS A 105 -7.43 4.96 9.92
C LYS A 105 -8.37 5.96 10.57
N SER A 106 -9.60 5.56 10.93
CA SER A 106 -10.54 6.45 11.64
C SER A 106 -10.01 6.90 13.01
N ARG A 107 -9.21 6.07 13.70
CA ARG A 107 -8.54 6.46 14.95
C ARG A 107 -7.47 7.52 14.71
N HIS A 108 -6.66 7.37 13.66
CA HIS A 108 -5.65 8.37 13.31
C HIS A 108 -6.28 9.72 12.95
N THR A 109 -7.35 9.72 12.17
CA THR A 109 -8.10 10.94 11.82
C THR A 109 -8.68 11.62 13.06
N ARG A 110 -9.29 10.85 13.98
CA ARG A 110 -9.79 11.39 15.26
C ARG A 110 -8.68 11.97 16.12
N LYS A 111 -7.55 11.27 16.25
CA LYS A 111 -6.39 11.76 17.01
C LYS A 111 -5.86 13.08 16.45
N ALA A 112 -5.77 13.20 15.13
CA ALA A 112 -5.37 14.44 14.48
C ALA A 112 -6.35 15.57 14.80
N VAL A 113 -7.66 15.33 14.72
CA VAL A 113 -8.68 16.33 15.09
C VAL A 113 -8.58 16.74 16.57
N TYR A 114 -8.39 15.78 17.49
CA TYR A 114 -8.28 16.06 18.93
C TYR A 114 -7.06 16.88 19.33
N GLN A 115 -5.98 16.85 18.53
CA GLN A 115 -4.81 17.68 18.79
C GLN A 115 -5.12 19.17 18.63
N PHE A 116 -6.05 19.52 17.75
CA PHE A 116 -6.41 20.91 17.47
C PHE A 116 -7.69 21.34 18.19
N ASP A 117 -8.71 20.49 18.24
CA ASP A 117 -9.98 20.79 18.93
C ASP A 117 -10.40 19.64 19.85
N LYS A 118 -10.23 19.84 21.16
CA LYS A 118 -10.61 18.87 22.21
C LYS A 118 -12.14 18.79 22.39
N SER A 119 -12.88 19.84 22.02
CA SER A 119 -14.34 19.94 22.17
C SER A 119 -15.10 19.04 21.17
N MET A 120 -14.39 18.53 20.15
CA MET A 120 -14.97 17.64 19.14
C MET A 120 -15.31 16.24 19.66
N LYS A 121 -14.86 15.86 20.86
CA LYS A 121 -15.17 14.55 21.46
C LYS A 121 -16.67 14.28 21.59
N GLU A 122 -17.48 15.31 21.81
CA GLU A 122 -18.93 15.20 22.00
C GLU A 122 -19.71 15.09 20.69
N LYS A 123 -19.13 15.56 19.58
CA LYS A 123 -19.80 15.62 18.26
C LYS A 123 -19.51 14.39 17.39
N PHE A 124 -18.57 13.53 17.77
CA PHE A 124 -18.26 12.33 17.02
C PHE A 124 -19.29 11.21 17.28
N PRO A 125 -19.63 10.41 16.24
CA PRO A 125 -20.53 9.29 16.41
C PRO A 125 -19.93 8.26 17.38
N LYS A 126 -20.79 7.65 18.20
CA LYS A 126 -20.43 6.53 19.08
C LYS A 126 -19.85 5.41 18.23
N LYS A 127 -18.79 4.75 18.73
CA LYS A 127 -18.16 3.62 18.02
C LYS A 127 -19.19 2.51 17.84
N ASN A 128 -19.21 1.91 16.66
CA ASN A 128 -20.10 0.78 16.38
C ASN A 128 -19.55 -0.47 17.07
N THR A 129 -20.44 -1.22 17.74
CA THR A 129 -20.12 -2.52 18.39
C THR A 129 -20.29 -3.69 17.41
N SER A 130 -20.84 -3.42 16.22
CA SER A 130 -21.15 -4.44 15.21
C SER A 130 -19.88 -4.99 14.53
N ASN A 131 -19.93 -6.28 14.18
CA ASN A 131 -18.83 -6.99 13.53
C ASN A 131 -18.82 -6.87 12.01
N GLU A 132 -19.74 -6.09 11.44
CA GLU A 132 -19.88 -5.97 9.98
C GLU A 132 -19.05 -4.83 9.39
N VAL A 133 -18.44 -5.10 8.22
CA VAL A 133 -17.64 -4.11 7.46
C VAL A 133 -18.52 -2.96 6.94
N LYS A 134 -19.79 -3.23 6.62
CA LYS A 134 -20.76 -2.23 6.14
C LYS A 134 -21.06 -1.16 7.21
N ASP A 135 -21.16 -1.57 8.46
CA ASP A 135 -21.40 -0.64 9.57
C ASP A 135 -20.20 0.28 9.81
N GLU A 136 -18.98 -0.21 9.61
CA GLU A 136 -17.75 0.59 9.70
C GLU A 136 -17.63 1.58 8.52
N LEU A 137 -18.08 1.18 7.32
CA LEU A 137 -18.16 2.08 6.16
C LEU A 137 -19.11 3.24 6.42
N THR A 138 -20.35 2.97 6.84
CA THR A 138 -21.32 4.03 7.17
C THR A 138 -20.84 4.93 8.31
N TYR A 139 -20.08 4.38 9.27
CA TYR A 139 -19.43 5.17 10.31
C TYR A 139 -18.37 6.12 9.74
N CYS A 140 -17.51 5.63 8.86
CA CYS A 140 -16.46 6.43 8.22
C CYS A 140 -17.06 7.55 7.37
N GLU A 141 -18.12 7.29 6.62
CA GLU A 141 -18.85 8.29 5.83
C GLU A 141 -19.43 9.41 6.72
N ARG A 142 -20.11 9.05 7.81
CA ARG A 142 -20.61 10.03 8.78
C ARG A 142 -19.48 10.86 9.40
N LEU A 143 -18.35 10.22 9.70
CA LEU A 143 -17.18 10.90 10.26
C LEU A 143 -16.59 11.90 9.26
N ILE A 144 -16.50 11.54 7.98
CA ILE A 144 -16.04 12.43 6.91
C ILE A 144 -16.98 13.63 6.80
N ALA A 145 -18.30 13.41 6.74
CA ALA A 145 -19.29 14.49 6.65
C ALA A 145 -19.20 15.49 7.82
N ILE A 146 -18.98 15.01 9.04
CA ILE A 146 -18.83 15.88 10.22
C ILE A 146 -17.56 16.75 10.13
N ILE A 147 -16.49 16.22 9.55
CA ILE A 147 -15.23 16.97 9.38
C ILE A 147 -15.34 17.98 8.24
N GLU A 148 -16.00 17.62 7.13
CA GLU A 148 -16.22 18.51 5.98
C GLU A 148 -17.11 19.71 6.34
N ASN A 149 -18.13 19.51 7.18
CA ASN A 149 -18.98 20.59 7.70
C ASN A 149 -18.23 21.63 8.54
N LYS A 150 -16.95 21.39 8.88
CA LYS A 150 -16.11 22.31 9.67
C LYS A 150 -14.85 22.71 8.89
N PRO A 151 -14.93 23.71 8.01
CA PRO A 151 -13.81 24.09 7.13
C PRO A 151 -12.57 24.56 7.91
N GLN A 152 -12.74 25.13 9.11
CA GLN A 152 -11.62 25.57 9.97
C GLN A 152 -10.69 24.42 10.36
N ILE A 153 -11.21 23.19 10.52
CA ILE A 153 -10.42 22.02 10.90
C ILE A 153 -9.98 21.24 9.66
N ALA A 154 -10.79 21.26 8.60
CA ALA A 154 -10.51 20.56 7.35
C ALA A 154 -9.31 21.14 6.57
N HIS A 155 -9.07 22.46 6.66
CA HIS A 155 -7.93 23.09 5.98
C HIS A 155 -6.58 22.83 6.64
N LEU A 156 -6.54 22.29 7.87
CA LEU A 156 -5.25 21.98 8.50
C LEU A 156 -4.53 20.86 7.73
N PRO A 157 -3.27 21.05 7.33
CA PRO A 157 -2.53 20.06 6.53
C PRO A 157 -2.52 18.66 7.16
N ALA A 158 -2.28 18.59 8.48
CA ALA A 158 -2.24 17.33 9.21
C ALA A 158 -3.60 16.60 9.24
N VAL A 159 -4.72 17.33 9.19
CA VAL A 159 -6.07 16.75 9.15
C VAL A 159 -6.43 16.39 7.71
N LYS A 160 -6.13 17.26 6.73
CA LYS A 160 -6.36 17.03 5.28
C LYS A 160 -5.69 15.72 4.84
N GLU A 161 -4.41 15.52 5.15
CA GLU A 161 -3.68 14.30 4.78
C GLU A 161 -4.33 13.04 5.37
N LYS A 162 -4.72 13.07 6.65
CA LYS A 162 -5.37 11.92 7.30
C LYS A 162 -6.79 11.69 6.80
N LEU A 163 -7.48 12.73 6.37
CA LEU A 163 -8.82 12.65 5.78
C LEU A 163 -8.74 12.05 4.37
N ASN A 164 -7.78 12.48 3.55
CA ASN A 164 -7.56 11.93 2.21
C ASN A 164 -7.22 10.43 2.25
N VAL A 165 -6.36 10.03 3.19
CA VAL A 165 -6.05 8.60 3.42
C VAL A 165 -7.29 7.82 3.88
N LEU A 166 -8.19 8.43 4.67
CA LEU A 166 -9.43 7.77 5.09
C LEU A 166 -10.42 7.61 3.93
N LYS A 167 -10.58 8.64 3.08
CA LYS A 167 -11.40 8.57 1.86
C LYS A 167 -10.93 7.46 0.93
N GLU A 168 -9.63 7.42 0.67
CA GLU A 168 -9.03 6.38 -0.16
C GLU A 168 -9.28 4.98 0.40
N ALA A 169 -9.15 4.81 1.73
CA ALA A 169 -9.43 3.53 2.38
C ALA A 169 -10.90 3.10 2.25
N VAL A 170 -11.85 4.03 2.34
CA VAL A 170 -13.28 3.77 2.18
C VAL A 170 -13.58 3.33 0.74
N GLU A 171 -13.09 4.05 -0.25
CA GLU A 171 -13.24 3.71 -1.67
C GLU A 171 -12.65 2.34 -1.99
N ASP A 172 -11.43 2.06 -1.52
CA ASP A 172 -10.77 0.77 -1.74
C ASP A 172 -11.55 -0.41 -1.13
N THR A 173 -12.23 -0.18 0.00
CA THR A 173 -13.09 -1.20 0.64
C THR A 173 -14.44 -1.39 -0.05
N GLN A 174 -15.03 -0.34 -0.62
CA GLN A 174 -16.30 -0.43 -1.34
C GLN A 174 -16.16 -1.17 -2.67
N GLU A 175 -15.03 -0.98 -3.37
CA GLU A 175 -14.78 -1.63 -4.67
C GLU A 175 -14.25 -3.07 -4.59
N GLY A 176 -14.17 -3.65 -3.38
CA GLY A 176 -13.73 -5.04 -3.23
C GLY A 176 -12.26 -5.26 -3.60
N CYS A 177 -11.43 -4.22 -3.53
CA CYS A 177 -9.98 -4.34 -3.78
C CYS A 177 -9.30 -5.28 -2.75
N PHE A 178 -9.97 -5.53 -1.63
CA PHE A 178 -9.65 -6.61 -0.70
C PHE A 178 -10.42 -7.87 -1.11
N LYS A 179 -9.72 -8.89 -1.63
CA LYS A 179 -10.39 -10.19 -1.84
C LYS A 179 -10.85 -10.72 -0.48
N GLU A 180 -12.11 -11.12 -0.36
CA GLU A 180 -12.60 -11.79 0.85
C GLU A 180 -11.74 -13.04 1.11
N GLY A 181 -11.00 -13.04 2.21
CA GLY A 181 -10.04 -14.10 2.52
C GLY A 181 -8.63 -13.96 1.91
N ALA A 182 -8.27 -12.83 1.29
CA ALA A 182 -6.88 -12.56 0.88
C ALA A 182 -5.96 -12.37 2.10
N LYS A 183 -5.53 -13.51 2.65
CA LYS A 183 -4.20 -13.65 3.22
C LYS A 183 -3.26 -13.52 2.02
N THR A 184 -2.45 -12.47 1.94
CA THR A 184 -1.41 -12.30 0.93
C THR A 184 -0.68 -13.64 0.73
N LYS A 185 -0.93 -14.32 -0.41
CA LYS A 185 -0.24 -15.55 -0.76
C LYS A 185 1.22 -15.19 -0.97
N THR A 186 2.09 -15.65 -0.08
CA THR A 186 3.53 -15.63 -0.32
C THR A 186 3.79 -16.68 -1.40
N TYR A 187 4.25 -16.24 -2.57
CA TYR A 187 4.76 -17.15 -3.58
C TYR A 187 6.22 -17.42 -3.25
N SER A 188 6.54 -18.67 -2.91
CA SER A 188 7.91 -19.16 -2.86
C SER A 188 8.16 -19.92 -4.16
N VAL A 189 8.94 -19.36 -5.06
CA VAL A 189 9.46 -20.09 -6.22
C VAL A 189 10.82 -20.63 -5.80
N ALA A 190 10.94 -21.95 -5.70
CA ALA A 190 12.22 -22.60 -5.51
C ALA A 190 12.97 -22.57 -6.85
N ILE A 191 14.01 -21.75 -6.94
CA ILE A 191 14.92 -21.75 -8.09
C ILE A 191 15.81 -23.00 -7.92
N LYS A 192 15.51 -24.04 -8.71
CA LYS A 192 16.31 -25.28 -8.72
C LYS A 192 17.50 -25.09 -9.65
N SER A 193 18.69 -25.50 -9.21
CA SER A 193 19.85 -25.63 -10.09
C SER A 193 19.65 -26.80 -11.06
N GLU A 194 20.38 -26.82 -12.18
CA GLU A 194 20.37 -27.94 -13.14
C GLU A 194 20.69 -29.28 -12.44
N GLU A 195 21.65 -29.29 -11.53
CA GLU A 195 22.01 -30.46 -10.71
C GLU A 195 20.82 -30.96 -9.83
N HIS A 196 19.96 -30.05 -9.34
CA HIS A 196 18.75 -30.42 -8.59
C HIS A 196 17.60 -30.90 -9.49
N LEU A 197 17.56 -30.48 -10.75
CA LEU A 197 16.59 -31.01 -11.73
C LEU A 197 16.97 -32.44 -12.14
N ASP A 198 18.27 -32.69 -12.38
CA ASP A 198 18.79 -34.01 -12.73
C ASP A 198 18.59 -35.00 -11.57
N GLN A 199 18.81 -34.57 -10.33
CA GLN A 199 18.62 -35.41 -9.15
C GLN A 199 17.14 -35.71 -8.88
N GLN A 200 16.22 -34.81 -9.23
CA GLN A 200 14.79 -35.07 -9.17
C GLN A 200 14.37 -36.09 -10.23
N ALA A 201 14.84 -35.94 -11.48
CA ALA A 201 14.57 -36.89 -12.55
C ALA A 201 15.07 -38.30 -12.21
N PHE A 202 16.22 -38.40 -11.53
CA PHE A 202 16.76 -39.68 -11.05
C PHE A 202 15.90 -40.34 -9.95
N GLN A 203 15.23 -39.56 -9.10
CA GLN A 203 14.35 -40.11 -8.05
C GLN A 203 12.97 -40.53 -8.57
N GLU A 204 12.57 -40.07 -9.76
CA GLU A 204 11.31 -40.42 -10.41
C GLU A 204 11.40 -41.67 -11.32
N THR A 205 12.62 -42.20 -11.52
CA THR A 205 12.91 -43.52 -12.13
C THR A 205 13.15 -44.60 -11.11
#